data_AF-A0A067P335-F1
#
_entry.id   AF-A0A067P335-F1
#
_cell.length_a   1.000
_cell.length_b   1.000
_cell.length_c   1.000
_cell.angle_alpha   90.00
_cell.angle_beta   90.00
_cell.angle_gamma   90.00
#
_symmetry.space_group_name_H-M   'P 1'
#
loop_
_entity.id
_entity.type
_entity.pdbx_description
1 polymer ?
#
loop_
_entity_poly.entity_id
_entity_poly.type
_entity_poly.pdbx_seq_one_letter_code
_entity_poly.pdbx_strand_id
1 'polypeptide(L)'
;MIPAASPGQETSVRQECKKLSFQALQTAHSGNHCAAEQLYLRIVRTKTCVFGAQSVETAASHNALGELYVKMNRLAEAESEFMTAVGIRSRAGPDHVFDAAVSRENLAQVYEMTRRILAAKNMRLLGAPNKILCAYYYCPRAVLSIVQLSTCGQCKAVFYCSDACQLKDWKPRHKRFCKAM
;
A
#
# COMPACT_ATOMS: atom_id res chain seq x y z
N MET A 1 18.33 -25.86 6.96
CA MET A 1 16.92 -25.41 7.01
C MET A 1 16.70 -24.73 8.34
N ILE A 2 16.29 -23.45 8.35
CA ILE A 2 15.93 -22.77 9.61
C ILE A 2 14.59 -23.37 10.05
N PRO A 3 14.47 -23.89 11.29
CA PRO A 3 13.21 -24.46 11.77
C PRO A 3 12.10 -23.40 11.73
N ALA A 4 10.91 -23.82 11.33
CA ALA A 4 9.74 -22.95 11.33
C ALA A 4 9.49 -22.41 12.76
N ALA A 5 9.16 -21.12 12.87
CA ALA A 5 8.86 -20.51 14.16
C ALA A 5 7.64 -21.19 14.81
N SER A 6 7.64 -21.32 16.14
CA SER A 6 6.48 -21.85 16.85
C SER A 6 5.33 -20.83 16.84
N PRO A 7 4.06 -21.27 16.97
CA PRO A 7 2.92 -20.35 17.07
C PRO A 7 3.04 -19.30 18.20
N GLY A 8 3.71 -19.66 19.29
CA GLY A 8 4.02 -18.75 20.40
C GLY A 8 5.03 -17.67 19.99
N GLN A 9 6.08 -18.03 19.26
CA GLN A 9 7.06 -17.09 18.71
C GLN A 9 6.42 -16.13 17.70
N GLU A 10 5.62 -16.67 16.78
CA GLU A 10 4.86 -15.86 15.82
C GLU A 10 3.96 -14.83 16.50
N THR A 11 3.21 -15.24 17.53
CA THR A 11 2.29 -14.36 18.27
C THR A 11 3.04 -13.23 18.96
N SER A 12 4.18 -13.55 19.61
CA SER A 12 5.05 -12.57 20.24
C SER A 12 5.57 -11.55 19.22
N VAL A 13 6.06 -12.02 18.08
CA VAL A 13 6.58 -11.18 17.00
C VAL A 13 5.49 -10.29 16.41
N ARG A 14 4.26 -10.79 16.23
CA ARG A 14 3.12 -9.97 15.79
C ARG A 14 2.87 -8.81 16.76
N GLN A 15 2.92 -9.06 18.07
CA GLN A 15 2.71 -8.02 19.08
C GLN A 15 3.85 -7.01 19.13
N GLU A 16 5.12 -7.45 19.08
CA GLU A 16 6.28 -6.56 19.04
C GLU A 16 6.23 -5.67 17.80
N CYS A 17 6.02 -6.27 16.61
CA CYS A 17 5.97 -5.52 15.36
C CYS A 17 4.84 -4.50 15.34
N LYS A 18 3.68 -4.78 15.98
CA LYS A 18 2.60 -3.79 16.13
C LYS A 18 3.05 -2.57 16.94
N LYS A 19 3.75 -2.79 18.05
CA LYS A 19 4.30 -1.70 18.88
C LYS A 19 5.34 -0.88 18.11
N LEU A 20 6.26 -1.55 17.42
CA LEU A 20 7.28 -0.88 16.60
C LEU A 20 6.66 -0.09 15.44
N SER A 21 5.63 -0.62 14.78
CA SER A 21 4.92 0.11 13.71
C SER A 21 4.26 1.38 14.26
N PHE A 22 3.64 1.31 15.44
CA PHE A 22 3.06 2.49 16.09
C PHE A 22 4.14 3.53 16.41
N GLN A 23 5.27 3.11 16.97
CA GLN A 23 6.41 3.98 17.23
C GLN A 23 6.97 4.59 15.94
N ALA A 24 7.09 3.81 14.86
CA ALA A 24 7.57 4.29 13.56
C ALA A 24 6.67 5.38 12.99
N LEU A 25 5.34 5.20 13.07
CA LEU A 25 4.36 6.21 12.65
C LEU A 25 4.50 7.50 13.45
N GLN A 26 4.58 7.41 14.79
CA GLN A 26 4.77 8.59 15.64
C GLN A 26 6.07 9.32 15.32
N THR A 27 7.16 8.57 15.19
CA THR A 27 8.49 9.10 14.87
C THR A 27 8.51 9.80 13.51
N ALA A 28 7.84 9.23 12.51
CA ALA A 28 7.65 9.85 11.21
C ALA A 28 6.79 11.12 11.28
N HIS A 29 5.75 11.15 12.11
CA HIS A 29 4.91 12.34 12.31
C HIS A 29 5.66 13.49 12.98
N SER A 30 6.62 13.18 13.85
CA SER A 30 7.53 14.17 14.45
C SER A 30 8.65 14.62 13.51
N GLY A 31 8.64 14.19 12.23
CA GLY A 31 9.63 14.57 11.22
C GLY A 31 10.93 13.76 11.24
N ASN A 32 11.09 12.81 12.18
CA ASN A 32 12.28 11.98 12.26
C ASN A 32 12.17 10.76 11.34
N HIS A 33 12.19 11.03 10.04
CA HIS A 33 12.01 10.04 8.98
C HIS A 33 13.07 8.93 9.00
N CYS A 34 14.34 9.26 9.28
CA CYS A 34 15.42 8.26 9.34
C CYS A 34 15.21 7.25 10.47
N ALA A 35 14.78 7.69 11.66
CA ALA A 35 14.50 6.78 12.76
C ALA A 35 13.27 5.89 12.47
N ALA A 36 12.24 6.44 11.83
CA ALA A 36 11.08 5.65 11.39
C ALA A 36 11.47 4.57 10.35
N GLU A 37 12.37 4.91 9.41
CA GLU A 37 12.89 3.97 8.42
C GLU A 37 13.62 2.80 9.08
N GLN A 38 14.51 3.08 10.05
CA GLN A 38 15.21 2.03 10.80
C GLN A 38 14.24 1.08 11.51
N LEU A 39 13.15 1.61 12.08
CA LEU A 39 12.12 0.78 12.71
C LEU A 39 11.40 -0.11 11.70
N TYR A 40 10.99 0.42 10.54
CA TYR A 40 10.34 -0.39 9.50
C TYR A 40 11.28 -1.43 8.90
N LEU A 41 12.56 -1.09 8.66
CA LEU A 41 13.57 -2.04 8.20
C LEU A 41 13.77 -3.19 9.21
N ARG A 42 13.79 -2.87 10.51
CA ARG A 42 13.81 -3.90 11.56
C ARG A 42 12.57 -4.79 11.49
N ILE A 43 11.37 -4.20 11.36
CA ILE A 43 10.12 -4.96 11.25
C ILE A 43 10.14 -5.89 10.03
N VAL A 44 10.57 -5.41 8.85
CA VAL A 44 10.69 -6.22 7.64
C VAL A 44 11.62 -7.42 7.87
N ARG A 45 12.81 -7.18 8.44
CA ARG A 45 13.77 -8.25 8.75
C ARG A 45 13.20 -9.27 9.72
N THR A 46 12.62 -8.82 10.83
CA THR A 46 12.05 -9.72 11.85
C THR A 46 10.92 -10.58 11.27
N LYS A 47 9.97 -9.97 10.54
CA LYS A 47 8.87 -10.72 9.94
C LYS A 47 9.32 -11.66 8.84
N THR A 48 10.28 -11.26 8.02
CA THR A 48 10.88 -12.13 6.99
C THR A 48 11.51 -13.36 7.61
N CYS A 49 12.22 -13.20 8.73
CA CYS A 49 12.84 -14.31 9.45
C CYS A 49 11.81 -15.29 10.06
N VAL A 50 10.73 -14.75 10.62
CA VAL A 50 9.75 -15.53 11.41
C VAL A 50 8.65 -16.14 10.55
N PHE A 51 8.05 -15.35 9.64
CA PHE A 51 6.92 -15.75 8.80
C PHE A 51 7.34 -16.12 7.37
N GLY A 52 8.58 -15.81 6.99
CA GLY A 52 9.11 -16.02 5.64
C GLY A 52 8.92 -14.81 4.71
N ALA A 53 9.75 -14.75 3.67
CA ALA A 53 9.77 -13.67 2.70
C ALA A 53 8.48 -13.57 1.84
N GLN A 54 7.69 -14.65 1.78
CA GLN A 54 6.47 -14.73 0.97
C GLN A 54 5.18 -14.66 1.82
N SER A 55 5.29 -14.33 3.12
CA SER A 55 4.14 -14.20 4.01
C SER A 55 3.42 -12.86 3.82
N VAL A 56 2.11 -12.86 4.08
CA VAL A 56 1.27 -11.65 4.08
C VAL A 56 1.68 -10.66 5.18
N GLU A 57 2.20 -11.13 6.31
CA GLU A 57 2.77 -10.29 7.36
C GLU A 57 3.98 -9.52 6.86
N THR A 58 4.87 -10.18 6.12
CA THR A 58 6.06 -9.56 5.48
C THR A 58 5.63 -8.54 4.43
N ALA A 59 4.65 -8.88 3.58
CA ALA A 59 4.11 -7.96 2.58
C ALA A 59 3.51 -6.67 3.20
N ALA A 60 2.82 -6.79 4.35
CA ALA A 60 2.28 -5.64 5.06
C ALA A 60 3.39 -4.66 5.51
N SER A 61 4.57 -5.18 5.84
CA SER A 61 5.70 -4.35 6.27
C SER A 61 6.43 -3.68 5.11
N HIS A 62 6.58 -4.37 3.97
CA HIS A 62 7.02 -3.71 2.74
C HIS A 62 6.07 -2.59 2.33
N ASN A 63 4.76 -2.82 2.39
CA ASN A 63 3.77 -1.78 2.09
C ASN A 63 3.92 -0.55 3.02
N ALA A 64 4.09 -0.76 4.32
CA ALA A 64 4.27 0.34 5.27
C ALA A 64 5.59 1.11 5.05
N LEU A 65 6.67 0.41 4.71
CA LEU A 65 7.95 1.04 4.37
C LEU A 65 7.84 1.87 3.08
N GLY A 66 7.13 1.36 2.07
CA GLY A 66 6.83 2.11 0.84
C GLY A 66 6.06 3.40 1.11
N GLU A 67 5.05 3.36 2.00
CA GLU A 67 4.31 4.58 2.39
C GLU A 67 5.20 5.61 3.08
N LEU A 68 6.15 5.17 3.92
CA LEU A 68 7.14 6.07 4.51
C LEU A 68 8.02 6.70 3.42
N TYR A 69 8.49 5.94 2.45
CA TYR A 69 9.30 6.48 1.34
C TYR A 69 8.52 7.45 0.45
N VAL A 70 7.21 7.25 0.24
CA VAL A 70 6.36 8.25 -0.41
C VAL A 70 6.36 9.57 0.38
N LYS A 71 6.23 9.52 1.71
CA LYS A 71 6.30 10.71 2.58
C LYS A 71 7.64 11.43 2.49
N MET A 72 8.73 10.69 2.27
CA MET A 72 10.08 11.24 2.04
C MET A 72 10.35 11.66 0.58
N ASN A 73 9.37 11.51 -0.32
CA ASN A 73 9.54 11.71 -1.76
C ASN A 73 10.63 10.80 -2.42
N ARG A 74 10.95 9.67 -1.79
CA ARG A 74 11.87 8.62 -2.28
C ARG A 74 11.12 7.62 -3.15
N LEU A 75 10.65 8.07 -4.31
CA LEU A 75 9.67 7.33 -5.12
C LEU A 75 10.18 6.02 -5.72
N ALA A 76 11.47 5.94 -6.09
CA ALA A 76 12.05 4.70 -6.62
C ALA A 76 12.10 3.59 -5.55
N GLU A 77 12.41 3.96 -4.31
CA GLU A 77 12.44 3.02 -3.19
C GLU A 77 11.02 2.62 -2.79
N ALA A 78 10.08 3.57 -2.74
CA ALA A 78 8.67 3.29 -2.54
C ALA A 78 8.12 2.28 -3.57
N GLU A 79 8.46 2.47 -4.85
CA GLU A 79 8.06 1.57 -5.93
C GLU A 79 8.58 0.14 -5.69
N SER A 80 9.85 -0.02 -5.35
CA SER A 80 10.46 -1.33 -5.06
C SER A 80 9.74 -2.05 -3.91
N GLU A 81 9.47 -1.33 -2.82
CA GLU A 81 8.76 -1.87 -1.66
C GLU A 81 7.32 -2.27 -2.00
N PHE A 82 6.58 -1.42 -2.71
CA PHE A 82 5.21 -1.74 -3.12
C PHE A 82 5.14 -2.87 -4.14
N MET A 83 6.08 -2.96 -5.09
CA MET A 83 6.15 -4.09 -6.03
C MET A 83 6.33 -5.42 -5.28
N THR A 84 7.18 -5.43 -4.25
CA THR A 84 7.37 -6.60 -3.39
C THR A 84 6.06 -6.98 -2.68
N ALA A 85 5.39 -6.00 -2.06
CA ALA A 85 4.11 -6.22 -1.38
C ALA A 85 3.01 -6.73 -2.34
N VAL A 86 2.90 -6.15 -3.53
CA VAL A 86 1.93 -6.56 -4.57
C VAL A 86 2.21 -8.00 -5.04
N GLY A 87 3.48 -8.34 -5.30
CA GLY A 87 3.85 -9.68 -5.78
C GLY A 87 3.61 -10.79 -4.76
N ILE A 88 3.70 -10.49 -3.46
CA ILE A 88 3.33 -11.44 -2.40
C ILE A 88 1.81 -11.53 -2.29
N ARG A 89 1.12 -10.38 -2.15
CA ARG A 89 -0.34 -10.33 -1.93
C ARG A 89 -1.16 -10.75 -3.15
N SER A 90 -0.59 -10.79 -4.36
CA SER A 90 -1.26 -11.33 -5.55
C SER A 90 -1.50 -12.84 -5.50
N ARG A 91 -0.69 -13.55 -4.70
CA ARG A 91 -0.78 -15.01 -4.50
C ARG A 91 -1.48 -15.37 -3.19
N ALA A 92 -1.89 -14.37 -2.40
CA ALA A 92 -2.59 -14.59 -1.15
C ALA A 92 -4.04 -15.04 -1.42
N GLY A 93 -4.58 -15.83 -0.48
CA GLY A 93 -5.94 -16.34 -0.53
C GLY A 93 -7.03 -15.24 -0.43
N PRO A 94 -8.31 -15.63 -0.50
CA PRO A 94 -9.45 -14.71 -0.50
C PRO A 94 -9.52 -13.81 0.74
N ASP A 95 -8.94 -14.22 1.86
CA ASP A 95 -8.94 -13.47 3.12
C ASP A 95 -8.10 -12.17 3.06
N HIS A 96 -7.26 -12.01 2.03
CA HIS A 96 -6.34 -10.88 1.88
C HIS A 96 -6.68 -9.96 0.69
N VAL A 97 -7.91 -10.03 0.18
CA VAL A 97 -8.34 -9.25 -1.00
C VAL A 97 -8.20 -7.75 -0.79
N PHE A 98 -8.58 -7.24 0.39
CA PHE A 98 -8.48 -5.82 0.70
C PHE A 98 -7.02 -5.35 0.76
N ASP A 99 -6.17 -6.07 1.49
CA ASP A 99 -4.73 -5.81 1.60
C ASP A 99 -4.04 -5.81 0.23
N ALA A 100 -4.38 -6.75 -0.64
CA ALA A 100 -3.86 -6.80 -2.00
C ALA A 100 -4.30 -5.57 -2.82
N ALA A 101 -5.53 -5.11 -2.65
CA ALA A 101 -6.03 -3.92 -3.32
C ALA A 101 -5.33 -2.63 -2.81
N VAL A 102 -5.07 -2.53 -1.50
CA VAL A 102 -4.30 -1.42 -0.89
C VAL A 102 -2.89 -1.33 -1.50
N SER A 103 -2.17 -2.45 -1.61
CA SER A 103 -0.82 -2.41 -2.19
C SER A 103 -0.81 -2.02 -3.67
N ARG A 104 -1.81 -2.45 -4.45
CA ARG A 104 -1.97 -2.00 -5.85
C ARG A 104 -2.27 -0.50 -5.92
N GLU A 105 -3.15 0.01 -5.05
CA GLU A 105 -3.50 1.43 -4.99
C GLU A 105 -2.28 2.27 -4.65
N ASN A 106 -1.51 1.87 -3.64
CA ASN A 106 -0.28 2.57 -3.25
C ASN A 106 0.76 2.60 -4.39
N LEU A 107 1.00 1.47 -5.08
CA LEU A 107 1.88 1.43 -6.24
C LEU A 107 1.35 2.30 -7.39
N ALA A 108 0.05 2.29 -7.64
CA ALA A 108 -0.58 3.13 -8.66
C ALA A 108 -0.43 4.63 -8.36
N GLN A 109 -0.46 5.04 -7.09
CA GLN A 109 -0.16 6.42 -6.70
C GLN A 109 1.29 6.79 -6.99
N VAL A 110 2.26 5.89 -6.77
CA VAL A 110 3.66 6.13 -7.17
C VAL A 110 3.78 6.30 -8.69
N TYR A 111 3.03 5.51 -9.47
CA TYR A 111 2.94 5.69 -10.92
C TYR A 111 2.32 7.04 -11.32
N GLU A 112 1.29 7.54 -10.63
CA GLU A 112 0.79 8.91 -10.83
C GLU A 112 1.87 9.96 -10.57
N MET A 113 2.57 9.84 -9.44
CA MET A 113 3.62 10.79 -9.02
C MET A 113 4.81 10.83 -10.00
N THR A 114 5.10 9.70 -10.63
CA THR A 114 6.16 9.52 -11.64
C THR A 114 5.64 9.62 -13.08
N ARG A 115 4.41 10.11 -13.28
CA ARG A 115 3.82 10.41 -14.60
C ARG A 115 3.56 9.21 -15.51
N ARG A 116 3.54 8.00 -14.95
CA ARG A 116 3.21 6.76 -15.65
C ARG A 116 1.71 6.46 -15.53
N ILE A 117 0.88 7.32 -16.11
CA ILE A 117 -0.59 7.31 -15.93
C ILE A 117 -1.23 5.99 -16.40
N LEU A 118 -0.78 5.44 -17.53
CA LEU A 118 -1.27 4.14 -18.02
C LEU A 118 -0.88 2.99 -17.07
N ALA A 119 0.34 2.99 -16.53
CA ALA A 119 0.76 2.01 -15.54
C ALA A 119 -0.08 2.10 -14.26
N ALA A 120 -0.40 3.32 -13.80
CA ALA A 120 -1.29 3.54 -12.65
C ALA A 120 -2.67 2.90 -12.86
N LYS A 121 -3.29 3.14 -14.02
CA LYS A 121 -4.59 2.55 -14.36
C LYS A 121 -4.51 1.02 -14.41
N ASN A 122 -3.52 0.49 -15.11
CA ASN A 122 -3.37 -0.96 -15.28
C ASN A 122 -3.13 -1.65 -13.94
N MET A 123 -2.33 -1.05 -13.05
CA MET A 123 -2.08 -1.58 -11.71
C MET A 123 -3.37 -1.69 -10.89
N ARG A 124 -4.26 -0.69 -10.94
CA ARG A 124 -5.57 -0.73 -10.29
C ARG A 124 -6.49 -1.79 -10.93
N LEU A 125 -6.48 -1.88 -12.25
CA LEU A 125 -7.32 -2.83 -13.01
C LEU A 125 -6.93 -4.30 -12.83
N LEU A 126 -5.74 -4.61 -12.30
CA LEU A 126 -5.42 -5.98 -11.86
C LEU A 126 -6.37 -6.50 -10.77
N GLY A 127 -7.08 -5.61 -10.08
CA GLY A 127 -8.15 -5.99 -9.14
C GLY A 127 -9.52 -6.20 -9.79
N ALA A 128 -9.70 -5.91 -11.08
CA ALA A 128 -11.00 -6.06 -11.73
C ALA A 128 -11.49 -7.52 -11.75
N PRO A 129 -12.80 -7.78 -11.75
CA PRO A 129 -13.87 -6.78 -11.72
C PRO A 129 -14.21 -6.26 -10.31
N ASN A 130 -13.83 -6.93 -9.22
CA ASN A 130 -14.45 -6.75 -7.89
C ASN A 130 -13.47 -6.44 -6.74
N LYS A 131 -12.20 -6.16 -7.03
CA LYS A 131 -11.12 -5.99 -6.04
C LYS A 131 -10.41 -4.64 -6.21
N ILE A 132 -11.18 -3.60 -6.54
CA ILE A 132 -10.67 -2.23 -6.79
C ILE A 132 -11.07 -1.33 -5.61
N LEU A 133 -10.19 -0.41 -5.22
CA LEU A 133 -10.48 0.59 -4.19
C LEU A 133 -10.99 1.90 -4.78
N CYS A 134 -11.75 2.63 -3.97
CA CYS A 134 -11.90 4.07 -4.18
C CYS A 134 -10.57 4.75 -3.87
N ALA A 135 -10.12 5.67 -4.71
CA ALA A 135 -8.83 6.34 -4.53
C ALA A 135 -8.79 7.33 -3.36
N TYR A 136 -9.94 7.71 -2.81
CA TYR A 136 -9.97 8.49 -1.57
C TYR A 136 -9.53 7.59 -0.39
N TYR A 137 -8.37 7.88 0.17
CA TYR A 137 -7.74 7.08 1.23
C TYR A 137 -8.65 6.79 2.43
N TYR A 138 -9.47 7.75 2.86
CA TYR A 138 -10.41 7.57 3.97
C TYR A 138 -11.83 7.18 3.52
N CYS A 139 -11.98 6.57 2.33
CA CYS A 139 -13.25 6.02 1.91
C CYS A 139 -13.64 4.87 2.87
N PRO A 140 -14.86 4.87 3.44
CA PRO A 140 -15.28 3.81 4.36
C PRO A 140 -15.63 2.49 3.66
N ARG A 141 -15.61 2.46 2.32
CA ARG A 141 -15.95 1.26 1.56
C ARG A 141 -14.72 0.36 1.42
N ALA A 142 -14.96 -0.94 1.45
CA ALA A 142 -13.94 -1.95 1.20
C ALA A 142 -13.60 -2.01 -0.31
N VAL A 143 -13.29 -3.20 -0.82
CA VAL A 143 -13.15 -3.41 -2.26
C VAL A 143 -14.51 -3.28 -2.97
N LEU A 144 -14.47 -2.75 -4.19
CA LEU A 144 -15.62 -2.41 -5.00
C LEU A 144 -15.52 -3.06 -6.37
N SER A 145 -16.70 -3.23 -6.98
CA SER A 145 -16.78 -3.58 -8.38
C SER A 145 -16.49 -2.39 -9.27
N ILE A 146 -15.88 -2.63 -10.44
CA ILE A 146 -15.61 -1.59 -11.44
C ILE A 146 -16.88 -0.85 -11.87
N VAL A 147 -18.04 -1.53 -11.86
CA VAL A 147 -19.34 -0.92 -12.19
C VAL A 147 -19.86 0.03 -11.10
N GLN A 148 -19.31 -0.05 -9.89
CA GLN A 148 -19.63 0.85 -8.77
C GLN A 148 -18.71 2.08 -8.71
N LEU A 149 -17.79 2.21 -9.67
CA LEU A 149 -16.75 3.24 -9.69
C LEU A 149 -16.88 4.13 -10.92
N SER A 150 -16.81 5.44 -10.71
CA SER A 150 -16.55 6.41 -11.76
C SER A 150 -15.04 6.58 -11.96
N THR A 151 -14.62 6.99 -13.16
CA THR A 151 -13.22 7.35 -13.43
C THR A 151 -13.05 8.85 -13.45
N CYS A 152 -11.89 9.34 -13.01
CA CYS A 152 -11.53 10.75 -13.15
C CYS A 152 -11.74 11.21 -14.60
N GLY A 153 -12.49 12.30 -14.79
CA GLY A 153 -12.85 12.84 -16.09
C GLY A 153 -11.66 13.24 -16.97
N GLN A 154 -10.50 13.56 -16.37
CA GLN A 154 -9.30 14.02 -17.08
C GLN A 154 -8.32 12.88 -17.37
N CYS A 155 -7.80 12.21 -16.33
CA CYS A 155 -6.76 11.18 -16.51
C CYS A 155 -7.30 9.79 -16.83
N LYS A 156 -8.58 9.50 -16.55
CA LYS A 156 -9.18 8.16 -16.72
C LYS A 156 -8.45 7.02 -15.99
N ALA A 157 -7.55 7.34 -15.04
CA ALA A 157 -6.65 6.40 -14.36
C ALA A 157 -6.97 6.16 -12.88
N VAL A 158 -7.80 7.04 -12.29
CA VAL A 158 -8.16 7.03 -10.87
C VAL A 158 -9.67 6.80 -10.75
N PHE A 159 -10.05 5.98 -9.78
CA PHE A 159 -11.42 5.48 -9.62
C PHE A 159 -12.04 5.98 -8.31
N TYR A 160 -13.30 6.39 -8.35
CA TYR A 160 -14.02 6.92 -7.20
C TYR A 160 -15.40 6.27 -7.07
N CYS A 161 -15.83 5.99 -5.84
CA CYS A 161 -17.17 5.44 -5.61
C CYS A 161 -18.27 6.52 -5.62
N SER A 162 -17.89 7.80 -5.59
CA SER A 162 -18.79 8.95 -5.62
C SER A 162 -18.02 10.24 -5.88
N ASP A 163 -18.73 11.27 -6.37
CA ASP A 163 -18.18 12.62 -6.56
C ASP A 163 -17.67 13.23 -5.25
N ALA A 164 -18.31 12.90 -4.12
CA ALA A 164 -17.85 13.33 -2.80
C ALA A 164 -16.45 12.78 -2.47
N CYS A 165 -16.17 11.51 -2.78
CA CYS A 165 -14.83 10.95 -2.61
C CYS A 165 -13.83 11.60 -3.57
N GLN A 166 -14.22 11.82 -4.83
CA GLN A 166 -13.39 12.52 -5.79
C GLN A 166 -13.00 13.92 -5.31
N LEU A 167 -13.96 14.70 -4.81
CA LEU A 167 -13.70 16.06 -4.31
C LEU A 167 -12.75 16.07 -3.11
N LYS A 168 -12.89 15.11 -2.19
CA LYS A 168 -12.01 14.98 -1.01
C LYS A 168 -10.58 14.57 -1.36
N ASP A 169 -10.41 13.74 -2.39
CA ASP A 169 -9.09 13.34 -2.90
C ASP A 169 -8.45 14.40 -3.84
N TRP A 170 -9.28 15.16 -4.55
CA TRP A 170 -8.84 16.05 -5.63
C TRP A 170 -7.82 17.10 -5.18
N LYS A 171 -8.23 18.03 -4.31
CA LYS A 171 -7.35 19.15 -3.90
C LYS A 171 -6.11 18.68 -3.11
N PRO A 172 -6.22 17.77 -2.14
CA PRO A 172 -5.07 17.39 -1.31
C PRO A 172 -4.01 16.56 -2.04
N ARG A 173 -4.41 15.76 -3.04
CA ARG A 173 -3.51 14.79 -3.69
C ARG A 173 -3.65 14.78 -5.20
N HIS A 174 -4.80 14.35 -5.73
CA HIS A 174 -4.90 13.92 -7.12
C HIS A 174 -4.66 15.06 -8.13
N LYS A 175 -5.13 16.29 -7.85
CA LYS A 175 -5.01 17.45 -8.76
C LYS A 175 -3.57 17.70 -9.22
N ARG A 176 -2.57 17.47 -8.36
CA ARG A 176 -1.15 17.68 -8.69
C ARG A 176 -0.63 16.71 -9.76
N PHE A 177 -1.17 15.49 -9.78
CA PHE A 177 -0.68 14.39 -10.61
C PHE A 177 -1.63 14.05 -11.76
N CYS A 178 -2.85 14.58 -11.74
CA CYS A 178 -3.85 14.36 -12.77
C CYS A 178 -3.38 14.92 -14.12
N LYS A 179 -3.19 14.02 -15.09
CA LYS A 179 -2.86 14.34 -16.48
C LYS A 179 -3.61 13.43 -17.42
N ALA A 180 -3.99 13.97 -18.57
CA ALA A 180 -4.54 13.16 -19.66
C ALA A 180 -3.57 12.01 -19.99
N MET A 181 -4.16 10.85 -20.30
CA MET A 181 -3.43 9.68 -20.82
C MET A 181 -2.92 9.93 -22.23
#